data_AF-A0A2T3KJ67-F1
#
_entry.id   AF-A0A2T3KJ67-F1
#
_cell.length_a   1.000
_cell.length_b   1.000
_cell.length_c   1.000
_cell.angle_alpha   90.00
_cell.angle_beta   90.00
_cell.angle_gamma   90.00
#
_symmetry.space_group_name_H-M   'P 1'
#
loop_
_entity.id
_entity.type
_entity.pdbx_description
1 polymer ?
#
loop_
_entity_poly.entity_id
_entity_poly.type
_entity_poly.pdbx_seq_one_letter_code
_entity_poly.pdbx_strand_id
1 'polypeptide(L)' 'MNYLAVFLGIDGGIVRNRHTAEVMNLQLGEFDTLEIAIESAKSQLEYEIEQNGVLVKGSNQGGFLICDIQEFAEL' A
#
# COMPACT_ATOMS: atom_id res chain seq x y z
N MET A 1 -14.54 0.84 6.30
CA MET A 1 -13.27 0.38 6.90
C MET A 1 -12.18 1.36 6.52
N ASN A 2 -11.23 1.65 7.40
CA ASN A 2 -10.10 2.52 7.07
C ASN A 2 -9.04 1.71 6.32
N TYR A 3 -8.61 2.22 5.17
CA TYR A 3 -7.60 1.61 4.33
C TYR A 3 -6.37 2.51 4.21
N LEU A 4 -5.23 1.85 4.00
CA LEU A 4 -3.93 2.47 3.85
C LEU A 4 -3.10 1.71 2.81
N ALA A 5 -2.16 2.44 2.21
CA ALA A 5 -1.21 1.92 1.25
C ALA A 5 0.17 1.78 1.93
N VAL A 6 0.60 0.55 2.18
CA VAL A 6 1.92 0.23 2.74
C VAL A 6 2.96 0.25 1.64
N PHE A 7 4.08 0.93 1.87
CA PHE A 7 5.16 0.99 0.90
C PHE A 7 5.92 -0.33 0.86
N LEU A 8 6.09 -0.87 -0.36
CA LEU A 8 6.88 -2.05 -0.65
C LEU A 8 8.17 -1.68 -1.38
N GLY A 9 9.25 -2.36 -1.03
CA GLY A 9 10.53 -2.29 -1.69
C GLY A 9 10.54 -3.08 -3.00
N ILE A 10 11.69 -3.04 -3.68
CA ILE A 10 11.91 -3.71 -4.97
C ILE A 10 11.79 -5.23 -4.86
N ASP A 11 12.13 -5.77 -3.70
CA ASP A 11 12.03 -7.18 -3.34
C ASP A 11 10.62 -7.59 -2.88
N GLY A 12 9.67 -6.66 -2.85
CA GLY A 12 8.34 -6.86 -2.25
C GLY A 12 8.34 -6.82 -0.72
N GLY A 13 9.48 -6.50 -0.10
CA GLY A 13 9.59 -6.34 1.35
C GLY A 13 8.94 -5.04 1.84
N ILE A 14 8.47 -5.03 3.08
CA ILE A 14 7.86 -3.84 3.67
C ILE A 14 8.93 -2.79 3.93
N VAL A 15 8.73 -1.57 3.43
CA VAL A 15 9.62 -0.44 3.71
C VAL A 15 9.30 0.10 5.10
N ARG A 16 10.31 0.15 5.97
CA ARG A 16 10.21 0.76 7.31
C ARG A 16 11.09 1.99 7.39
N ASN A 17 10.62 2.99 8.13
CA ASN A 17 11.39 4.19 8.41
C ASN A 17 12.63 3.81 9.24
N ARG A 18 13.82 4.22 8.80
CA ARG A 18 15.09 3.88 9.46
C ARG A 18 15.25 4.48 10.86
N HIS A 19 14.53 5.56 11.16
CA HIS A 19 14.65 6.28 12.43
C HIS A 19 13.62 5.83 13.46
N THR A 20 12.38 5.54 13.03
CA THR A 20 11.30 5.15 13.95
C THR A 20 11.02 3.64 13.94
N ALA A 21 11.58 2.90 12.98
CA ALA A 21 11.27 1.51 12.69
C ALA A 21 9.80 1.23 12.32
N GLU A 22 9.01 2.28 12.10
CA GLU A 22 7.61 2.16 11.72
C GLU A 22 7.44 1.81 10.24
N VAL A 23 6.40 1.04 9.95
CA VAL A 23 6.03 0.70 8.56
C VAL A 23 5.62 1.96 7.83
N MET A 24 6.29 2.23 6.71
CA MET A 24 5.92 3.34 5.84
C MET A 24 4.56 3.04 5.21
N ASN A 25 3.61 3.95 5.43
CA ASN A 25 2.26 3.84 4.91
C ASN A 25 1.70 5.22 4.51
N LEU A 26 0.69 5.21 3.64
CA LEU A 26 -0.10 6.37 3.27
C LEU A 26 -1.57 6.06 3.56
N GLN A 27 -2.22 6.91 4.35
CA GLN A 27 -3.64 6.73 4.64
C GLN A 27 -4.48 7.08 3.40
N LEU A 28 -5.32 6.14 2.95
CA LEU A 28 -6.19 6.33 1.80
C LEU A 28 -7.56 6.90 2.21
N GLY A 29 -8.04 6.50 3.40
CA GLY A 29 -9.31 6.94 3.97
C GLY A 29 -10.28 5.79 4.26
N GLU A 30 -11.56 6.12 4.41
CA GLU A 30 -12.62 5.15 4.67
C GLU A 30 -13.32 4.71 3.39
N PHE A 31 -13.37 3.39 3.19
CA PHE A 31 -14.06 2.78 2.05
C PHE A 31 -14.90 1.59 2.51
N ASP A 32 -15.91 1.24 1.72
CA ASP A 32 -16.80 0.11 2.00
C ASP A 32 -16.14 -1.24 1.70
N THR A 33 -15.28 -1.30 0.67
CA THR A 33 -14.58 -2.52 0.25
C THR A 33 -13.13 -2.24 -0.15
N LEU A 34 -12.29 -3.28 -0.12
CA LEU A 34 -10.90 -3.22 -0.56
C LEU A 34 -10.78 -2.82 -2.03
N GLU A 35 -11.67 -3.32 -2.90
CA GLU A 35 -11.67 -3.00 -4.32
C GLU A 35 -11.85 -1.49 -4.57
N ILE A 36 -12.75 -0.84 -3.83
CA ILE A 36 -12.97 0.61 -3.93
C ILE A 36 -11.73 1.36 -3.43
N ALA A 37 -11.11 0.89 -2.35
CA ALA A 37 -9.87 1.47 -1.83
C ALA A 37 -8.71 1.35 -2.84
N ILE A 38 -8.59 0.21 -3.52
CA ILE A 38 -7.61 -0.01 -4.59
C ILE A 38 -7.88 0.94 -5.76
N GLU A 39 -9.12 1.06 -6.23
CA GLU A 39 -9.47 1.98 -7.32
C GLU A 39 -9.17 3.45 -6.95
N SER A 40 -9.44 3.83 -5.71
CA SER A 40 -9.06 5.15 -5.21
C SER A 40 -7.55 5.33 -5.17
N ALA A 41 -6.82 4.34 -4.68
CA ALA A 41 -5.36 4.35 -4.61
C ALA A 41 -4.72 4.45 -6.00
N LYS A 42 -5.25 3.74 -7.01
CA LYS A 42 -4.82 3.83 -8.41
C LYS A 42 -4.91 5.25 -8.99
N SER A 43 -5.86 6.05 -8.51
CA SER A 43 -6.01 7.45 -8.94
C SER A 43 -5.03 8.40 -8.25
N GLN A 44 -4.47 8.00 -7.10
CA GLN A 44 -3.60 8.82 -6.26
C GLN A 44 -2.13 8.40 -6.33
N LEU A 45 -1.87 7.14 -6.64
CA LEU A 45 -0.56 6.51 -6.63
C LEU A 45 -0.14 6.16 -8.06
N GLU A 46 1.11 6.43 -8.39
CA GLU A 46 1.71 5.96 -9.63
C GLU A 46 1.90 4.44 -9.57
N TYR A 47 1.20 3.71 -10.44
CA TYR A 47 1.30 2.26 -10.58
C TYR A 47 1.36 1.86 -12.06
N GLU A 48 2.02 0.73 -12.33
CA GLU A 48 2.08 0.09 -13.64
C GLU A 48 1.28 -1.22 -13.68
N ILE A 49 1.34 -2.01 -12.60
CA ILE A 49 0.70 -3.33 -12.53
C ILE A 49 -0.01 -3.49 -11.20
N GLU A 50 -1.26 -3.95 -11.24
CA GLU A 50 -1.96 -4.46 -10.06
C GLU A 50 -1.85 -5.99 -10.00
N GLN A 51 -1.46 -6.53 -8.86
CA GLN A 51 -1.51 -7.98 -8.58
C GLN A 51 -2.08 -8.21 -7.18
N ASN A 52 -3.29 -8.79 -7.09
CA ASN A 52 -3.94 -9.17 -5.84
C ASN A 52 -3.94 -8.06 -4.76
N GLY A 53 -4.28 -6.83 -5.12
CA GLY A 53 -4.27 -5.69 -4.19
C GLY A 53 -2.91 -5.05 -3.95
N VAL A 54 -1.86 -5.49 -4.65
CA VAL A 54 -0.56 -4.82 -4.70
C VAL A 54 -0.46 -3.97 -5.96
N LEU A 55 -0.22 -2.68 -5.78
CA LEU A 55 0.05 -1.72 -6.85
C LEU A 55 1.55 -1.57 -7.03
N VAL A 56 2.10 -2.18 -8.07
CA VAL A 56 3.53 -2.12 -8.40
C VAL A 56 3.81 -0.84 -9.19
N LYS A 57 4.73 -0.01 -8.72
CA LYS A 57 5.10 1.27 -9.36
C LYS A 57 5.92 1.09 -10.65
N GLY A 58 6.42 -0.13 -10.88
CA GLY A 58 7.28 -0.48 -12.01
C GLY A 58 8.67 0.15 -11.91
N SER A 59 9.50 -0.05 -12.93
CA SER A 59 10.88 0.49 -13.00
C SER A 59 11.78 0.20 -11.79
N ASN A 60 11.61 -0.95 -11.10
CA ASN A 60 12.30 -1.28 -9.85
C ASN A 60 12.15 -0.19 -8.77
N GLN A 61 10.96 0.40 -8.63
CA GLN A 61 10.67 1.36 -7.55
C GLN A 61 9.88 0.75 -6.40
N GLY A 62 9.56 -0.55 -6.48
CA GLY A 62 8.72 -1.24 -5.50
C GLY A 62 7.25 -1.07 -5.80
N GLY A 63 6.43 -0.85 -4.76
CA GLY A 63 4.99 -0.71 -4.91
C GLY A 63 4.26 -0.37 -3.62
N PHE A 64 2.96 -0.66 -3.61
CA PHE A 64 2.06 -0.39 -2.51
C PHE A 64 1.17 -1.60 -2.25
N LEU A 65 1.12 -2.07 -1.01
CA LEU A 65 0.11 -3.03 -0.56
C LEU A 65 -1.07 -2.25 0.00
N ILE A 66 -2.27 -2.44 -0.55
CA ILE A 66 -3.48 -1.86 0.00
C ILE A 66 -4.05 -2.83 1.03
N CYS A 67 -4.19 -2.38 2.26
CA CYS A 67 -4.75 -3.18 3.35
C CYS A 67 -5.59 -2.30 4.29
N ASP A 68 -6.42 -2.95 5.10
CA ASP A 68 -7.15 -2.25 6.15
C ASP A 68 -6.29 -2.04 7.41
N ILE A 69 -6.80 -1.24 8.36
CA ILE A 69 -6.11 -0.96 9.62
C ILE A 69 -5.86 -2.20 10.49
N GLN A 70 -6.66 -3.26 10.35
CA GLN A 70 -6.52 -4.48 11.14
C GLN A 70 -5.39 -5.33 10.55
N GLU A 71 -5.38 -5.53 9.23
CA GLU A 71 -4.30 -6.20 8.51
C GLU A 71 -2.97 -5.46 8.69
N PHE A 72 -3.00 -4.13 8.67
CA PHE A 72 -1.80 -3.31 8.93
C PHE A 72 -1.23 -3.51 10.34
N ALA A 73 -2.08 -3.73 11.35
CA ALA A 73 -1.63 -3.97 12.71
C ALA A 73 -0.93 -5.34 12.87
N GLU A 74 -1.05 -6.24 11.89
CA GLU A 74 -0.40 -7.56 11.87
C GLU A 74 0.96 -7.58 11.13
N LEU A 75 1.40 -6.44 10.56
CA LEU A 75 2.66 -6.27 9.81
C LEU A 75 3.86 -5.84 10.67
#